data_AF-X1QQQ7-F1
#
_entry.id   AF-X1QQQ7-F1
#
_cell.length_a   1.000
_cell.length_b   1.000
_cell.length_c   1.000
_cell.angle_alpha   90.00
_cell.angle_beta   90.00
_cell.angle_gamma   90.00
#
_symmetry.space_group_name_H-M   'P 1'
#
loop_
_entity.id
_entity.type
_entity.pdbx_description
1 polymer ?
#
loop_
_entity_poly.entity_id
_entity_poly.type
_entity_poly.pdbx_seq_one_letter_code
_entity_poly.pdbx_strand_id
1 'polypeptide(L)'
;GSEIKPMKNTAIAKVFSDIADLLELKGENAFKIHAYQKAARAIEHYPKEIRIMLDEGENLRNIPGVGEAIAKKTTELVTTGKLGYYENLKAEFPEGITNLLAIPGIGPKTANRLSSELGVSSADSLEQAIQGGRVAKLFRLGDKTANNILQQIQALRRKDQRIPIGEALPIVEEILSSLRSVSGVRNLTYAGSLRRFRETLGDIDLMGTADDAREVIDTFVSLPHVGQVLAQGSTKA
;
A
#
# COMPACT_ATOMS: atom_id res chain seq x y z
N GLY A 1 11.02 -19.88 -12.92
CA GLY A 1 9.76 -20.15 -12.21
C GLY A 1 9.62 -19.11 -11.13
N SER A 2 8.47 -18.43 -11.04
CA SER A 2 8.23 -17.42 -10.01
C SER A 2 8.13 -18.13 -8.65
N GLU A 3 9.17 -18.01 -7.84
CA GLU A 3 9.20 -18.49 -6.46
C GLU A 3 8.11 -17.73 -5.68
N ILE A 4 7.01 -18.40 -5.33
CA ILE A 4 5.94 -17.80 -4.53
C ILE A 4 6.53 -17.54 -3.15
N LYS A 5 6.78 -16.26 -2.85
CA LYS A 5 7.26 -15.83 -1.54
C LYS A 5 6.36 -16.43 -0.45
N PRO A 6 6.92 -17.12 0.56
CA PRO A 6 6.11 -17.81 1.56
C PRO A 6 5.24 -16.81 2.32
N MET A 7 3.94 -17.12 2.39
CA MET A 7 2.97 -16.30 3.09
C MET A 7 3.16 -16.46 4.60
N LYS A 8 3.40 -15.35 5.30
CA LYS A 8 3.54 -15.34 6.76
C LYS A 8 2.20 -15.56 7.45
N ASN A 9 2.23 -16.13 8.65
CA ASN A 9 1.06 -16.28 9.52
C ASN A 9 0.24 -14.97 9.68
N THR A 10 0.92 -13.82 9.82
CA THR A 10 0.25 -12.51 9.93
C THR A 10 -0.56 -12.14 8.69
N ALA A 11 -0.11 -12.52 7.49
CA ALA A 11 -0.85 -12.27 6.26
C ALA A 11 -2.08 -13.19 6.16
N ILE A 12 -1.96 -14.45 6.57
CA ILE A 12 -3.08 -15.41 6.61
C ILE A 12 -4.14 -14.92 7.62
N ALA A 13 -3.71 -14.55 8.82
CA ALA A 13 -4.56 -14.03 9.87
C ALA A 13 -5.31 -12.76 9.42
N LYS A 14 -4.65 -11.86 8.69
CA LYS A 14 -5.27 -10.67 8.13
C LYS A 14 -6.44 -11.01 7.21
N VAL A 15 -6.30 -11.98 6.31
CA VAL A 15 -7.39 -12.41 5.42
C VAL A 15 -8.59 -12.94 6.21
N PHE A 16 -8.35 -13.77 7.23
CA PHE A 16 -9.45 -14.28 8.08
C PHE A 16 -10.09 -13.19 8.94
N SER A 17 -9.31 -12.22 9.42
CA SER A 17 -9.85 -11.03 10.10
C SER A 17 -10.73 -10.21 9.16
N ASP A 18 -10.31 -10.02 7.91
CA ASP A 18 -11.09 -9.27 6.92
C ASP A 18 -12.39 -10.00 6.55
N ILE A 19 -12.36 -11.32 6.45
CA ILE A 19 -13.58 -12.13 6.29
C ILE A 19 -14.53 -11.87 7.45
N ALA A 20 -14.04 -11.90 8.70
CA ALA A 20 -14.90 -11.66 9.86
C ALA A 20 -15.53 -10.27 9.83
N ASP A 21 -14.76 -9.25 9.48
CA ASP A 21 -15.24 -7.87 9.37
C ASP A 21 -16.28 -7.72 8.24
N LEU A 22 -16.04 -8.31 7.07
CA LEU A 22 -17.02 -8.30 5.96
C LEU A 22 -18.32 -9.02 6.34
N LEU A 23 -18.23 -10.16 7.03
CA LEU A 23 -19.41 -10.86 7.52
C LEU A 23 -20.18 -10.03 8.55
N GLU A 24 -19.48 -9.34 9.45
CA GLU A 24 -20.10 -8.42 10.41
C GLU A 24 -20.83 -7.27 9.70
N LEU A 25 -20.21 -6.67 8.68
CA LEU A 25 -20.84 -5.62 7.87
C LEU A 25 -22.07 -6.12 7.10
N LYS A 26 -22.07 -7.38 6.66
CA LYS A 26 -23.22 -8.03 6.00
C LYS A 26 -24.35 -8.40 6.97
N GLY A 27 -24.12 -8.34 8.28
CA GLY A 27 -25.08 -8.79 9.30
C GLY A 27 -25.21 -10.32 9.37
N GLU A 28 -24.14 -11.05 9.05
CA GLU A 28 -24.10 -12.51 9.13
C GLU A 28 -24.08 -13.04 10.57
N ASN A 29 -24.27 -14.35 10.72
CA ASN A 29 -24.38 -14.98 12.04
C ASN A 29 -23.12 -14.79 12.91
N ALA A 30 -23.31 -14.36 14.16
CA ALA A 30 -22.25 -14.14 15.16
C ALA A 30 -21.33 -15.34 15.38
N PHE A 31 -21.86 -16.57 15.33
CA PHE A 31 -21.06 -17.79 15.43
C PHE A 31 -20.02 -17.89 14.30
N LYS A 32 -20.43 -17.58 13.07
CA LYS A 32 -19.56 -17.62 11.88
C LYS A 32 -18.49 -16.52 11.97
N ILE A 33 -18.89 -15.30 12.36
CA ILE A 33 -17.97 -14.17 12.59
C ILE A 33 -16.92 -14.54 13.65
N HIS A 34 -17.35 -15.06 14.80
CA HIS A 34 -16.45 -15.45 15.89
C HIS A 34 -15.53 -16.61 15.51
N ALA A 35 -15.97 -17.55 14.69
CA ALA A 35 -15.12 -18.62 14.20
C ALA A 35 -13.93 -18.07 13.39
N TYR A 36 -14.17 -17.12 12.48
CA TYR A 36 -13.11 -16.46 11.72
C TYR A 36 -12.20 -15.58 12.59
N GLN A 37 -12.75 -14.84 13.56
CA GLN A 37 -11.96 -14.06 14.51
C GLN A 37 -11.04 -14.93 15.38
N LYS A 38 -11.54 -16.08 15.86
CA LYS A 38 -10.75 -17.04 16.64
C LYS A 38 -9.65 -17.65 15.79
N ALA A 39 -9.96 -18.07 14.57
CA ALA A 39 -8.97 -18.59 13.62
C ALA A 39 -7.87 -17.57 13.32
N ALA A 40 -8.23 -16.31 13.03
CA ALA A 40 -7.27 -15.25 12.75
C ALA A 40 -6.28 -15.07 13.91
N ARG A 41 -6.78 -14.93 15.15
CA ARG A 41 -5.91 -14.78 16.34
C ARG A 41 -5.03 -16.00 16.58
N ALA A 42 -5.60 -17.19 16.41
CA ALA A 42 -4.87 -18.44 16.63
C ALA A 42 -3.73 -18.61 15.63
N ILE A 43 -3.97 -18.33 14.34
CA ILE A 43 -2.96 -18.39 13.28
C ILE A 43 -1.88 -17.33 13.51
N GLU A 44 -2.26 -16.09 13.82
CA GLU A 44 -1.33 -14.98 14.03
C GLU A 44 -0.29 -15.28 15.11
N HIS A 45 -0.73 -15.88 16.22
CA HIS A 45 0.11 -16.18 17.38
C HIS A 45 0.64 -17.63 17.39
N TYR A 46 0.39 -18.40 16.32
CA TYR A 46 0.86 -19.78 16.29
C TYR A 46 2.39 -19.80 16.16
N PRO A 47 3.12 -20.54 17.02
CA PRO A 47 4.59 -20.51 17.05
C PRO A 47 5.26 -20.98 15.75
N LYS A 48 4.60 -21.88 15.02
CA LYS A 48 5.12 -22.44 13.76
C LYS A 48 4.47 -21.76 12.57
N GLU A 49 5.23 -21.48 11.52
CA GLU A 49 4.65 -20.94 10.29
C GLU A 49 3.75 -21.99 9.62
N ILE A 50 2.54 -21.60 9.23
CA ILE A 50 1.54 -22.48 8.61
C ILE A 50 2.10 -23.15 7.35
N ARG A 51 2.93 -22.42 6.59
CA ARG A 51 3.58 -22.96 5.39
C ARG A 51 4.43 -24.18 5.71
N ILE A 52 5.22 -24.10 6.79
CA ILE A 52 6.09 -25.19 7.23
C ILE A 52 5.25 -26.40 7.65
N MET A 53 4.17 -26.18 8.41
CA MET A 53 3.24 -27.24 8.80
C MET A 53 2.67 -27.98 7.58
N LEU A 54 2.25 -27.23 6.55
CA LEU A 54 1.72 -27.83 5.32
C LEU A 54 2.78 -28.63 4.55
N ASP A 55 3.99 -28.09 4.43
CA ASP A 55 5.09 -28.76 3.73
C ASP A 55 5.54 -30.04 4.45
N GLU A 56 5.41 -30.09 5.79
CA GLU A 56 5.65 -31.28 6.62
C GLU A 56 4.44 -32.24 6.71
N GLY A 57 3.32 -31.93 6.06
CA GLY A 57 2.11 -32.76 6.06
C GLY A 57 1.34 -32.76 7.38
N GLU A 58 1.54 -31.75 8.23
CA GLU A 58 0.84 -31.62 9.50
C GLU A 58 -0.63 -31.24 9.33
N ASN A 59 -1.46 -31.68 10.28
CA ASN A 59 -2.87 -31.32 10.32
C ASN A 59 -3.07 -29.93 10.93
N LEU A 60 -3.48 -28.95 10.12
CA LEU A 60 -3.76 -27.58 10.58
C LEU A 60 -4.87 -27.49 11.65
N ARG A 61 -5.68 -28.54 11.81
CA ARG A 61 -6.68 -28.61 12.89
C ARG A 61 -6.07 -28.77 14.28
N ASN A 62 -4.77 -29.02 14.38
CA ASN A 62 -4.03 -29.00 15.64
C ASN A 62 -3.92 -27.57 16.21
N ILE A 63 -4.18 -26.54 15.39
CA ILE A 63 -4.19 -25.15 15.81
C ILE A 63 -5.52 -24.86 16.53
N PRO A 64 -5.48 -24.41 17.80
CA PRO A 64 -6.71 -24.12 18.56
C PRO A 64 -7.62 -23.12 17.83
N GLY A 65 -8.89 -23.47 17.62
CA GLY A 65 -9.84 -22.60 16.91
C GLY A 65 -9.83 -22.75 15.38
N VAL A 66 -8.97 -23.60 14.81
CA VAL A 66 -9.00 -23.96 13.38
C VAL A 66 -9.78 -25.27 13.19
N GLY A 67 -11.01 -25.15 12.70
CA GLY A 67 -11.82 -26.30 12.28
C GLY A 67 -11.59 -26.72 10.83
N GLU A 68 -12.23 -27.80 10.38
CA GLU A 68 -12.12 -28.35 9.02
C GLU A 68 -12.24 -27.30 7.90
N ALA A 69 -13.29 -26.48 7.99
CA ALA A 69 -13.58 -25.49 6.97
C ALA A 69 -12.56 -24.35 6.92
N ILE A 70 -11.91 -24.04 8.04
CA ILE A 70 -10.84 -23.03 8.12
C ILE A 70 -9.53 -23.65 7.65
N ALA A 71 -9.23 -24.89 8.04
CA ALA A 71 -8.05 -25.62 7.59
C ALA A 71 -8.01 -25.69 6.06
N LYS A 72 -9.10 -26.10 5.41
CA LYS A 72 -9.21 -26.13 3.94
C LYS A 72 -8.95 -24.77 3.29
N LYS A 73 -9.57 -23.70 3.80
CA LYS A 73 -9.36 -22.33 3.29
C LYS A 73 -7.94 -21.85 3.52
N THR A 74 -7.33 -22.23 4.63
CA THR A 74 -5.94 -21.89 4.96
C THR A 74 -4.99 -22.56 3.96
N THR A 75 -5.20 -23.85 3.67
CA THR A 75 -4.43 -24.57 2.66
C THR A 75 -4.58 -23.93 1.28
N GLU A 76 -5.81 -23.60 0.85
CA GLU A 76 -6.06 -22.89 -0.43
C GLU A 76 -5.29 -21.57 -0.48
N LEU A 77 -5.40 -20.75 0.57
CA LEU A 77 -4.75 -19.45 0.63
C LEU A 77 -3.23 -19.55 0.58
N VAL A 78 -2.62 -20.50 1.31
CA VAL A 78 -1.16 -20.65 1.36
C VAL A 78 -0.59 -21.27 0.08
N THR A 79 -1.35 -22.13 -0.59
CA THR A 79 -0.89 -22.81 -1.82
C THR A 79 -1.07 -21.94 -3.06
N THR A 80 -2.18 -21.21 -3.16
CA THR A 80 -2.52 -20.43 -4.36
C THR A 80 -2.22 -18.93 -4.20
N GLY A 81 -2.00 -18.46 -2.97
CA GLY A 81 -1.89 -17.03 -2.65
C GLY A 81 -3.21 -16.26 -2.68
N LYS A 82 -4.34 -16.94 -2.94
CA LYS A 82 -5.68 -16.34 -3.00
C LYS A 82 -6.69 -17.24 -2.29
N LEU A 83 -7.81 -16.67 -1.88
CA LEU A 83 -8.89 -17.43 -1.26
C LEU A 83 -10.20 -17.05 -1.97
N GLY A 84 -10.75 -17.98 -2.76
CA GLY A 84 -11.95 -17.71 -3.56
C GLY A 84 -13.13 -17.25 -2.71
N TYR A 85 -13.28 -17.80 -1.50
CA TYR A 85 -14.30 -17.36 -0.55
C TYR A 85 -14.17 -15.87 -0.17
N TYR A 86 -12.94 -15.39 0.02
CA TYR A 86 -12.68 -13.99 0.35
C TYR A 86 -12.95 -13.07 -0.84
N GLU A 87 -12.54 -13.47 -2.05
CA GLU A 87 -12.81 -12.71 -3.27
C GLU A 87 -14.31 -12.58 -3.55
N ASN A 88 -15.05 -13.68 -3.43
CA ASN A 88 -16.50 -13.67 -3.61
C ASN A 88 -17.20 -12.80 -2.56
N LEU A 89 -16.78 -12.87 -1.29
CA LEU A 89 -17.35 -12.05 -0.23
C LEU A 89 -17.09 -10.55 -0.46
N LYS A 90 -15.91 -10.18 -0.95
CA LYS A 90 -15.60 -8.79 -1.32
C LYS A 90 -16.49 -8.29 -2.46
N ALA A 91 -16.78 -9.14 -3.44
CA ALA A 91 -17.60 -8.79 -4.61
C ALA A 91 -19.07 -8.51 -4.29
N GLU A 92 -19.55 -8.90 -3.11
CA GLU A 92 -20.90 -8.55 -2.64
C GLU A 92 -21.03 -7.10 -2.16
N PHE A 93 -19.91 -6.41 -1.96
CA PHE A 93 -19.88 -5.00 -1.55
C PHE A 93 -19.74 -4.09 -2.77
N PRO A 94 -20.22 -2.82 -2.71
CA PRO A 94 -20.05 -1.86 -3.78
C PRO A 94 -18.58 -1.70 -4.20
N GLU A 95 -18.36 -1.41 -5.48
CA GLU A 95 -17.02 -1.27 -6.09
C GLU A 95 -16.12 -0.26 -5.34
N GLY A 96 -16.73 0.76 -4.72
CA GLY A 96 -15.99 1.71 -3.88
C GLY A 96 -15.26 1.05 -2.71
N ILE A 97 -15.87 0.06 -2.04
CA ILE A 97 -15.28 -0.63 -0.89
C ILE A 97 -14.14 -1.53 -1.34
N THR A 98 -14.28 -2.24 -2.46
CA THR A 98 -13.22 -3.12 -2.98
C THR A 98 -11.98 -2.34 -3.42
N ASN A 99 -12.16 -1.17 -4.03
CA ASN A 99 -11.06 -0.26 -4.38
C ASN A 99 -10.31 0.23 -3.13
N LEU A 100 -11.04 0.57 -2.07
CA LEU A 100 -10.43 0.99 -0.81
C LEU A 100 -9.69 -0.15 -0.10
N LEU A 101 -10.22 -1.37 -0.15
CA LEU A 101 -9.58 -2.57 0.40
C LEU A 101 -8.26 -2.93 -0.30
N ALA A 102 -8.06 -2.50 -1.54
CA ALA A 102 -6.80 -2.68 -2.25
C ALA A 102 -5.67 -1.80 -1.69
N ILE A 103 -5.98 -0.75 -0.94
CA ILE A 103 -4.99 0.17 -0.35
C ILE A 103 -4.45 -0.46 0.95
N PRO A 104 -3.13 -0.71 1.04
CA PRO A 104 -2.52 -1.23 2.26
C PRO A 104 -2.87 -0.40 3.49
N GLY A 105 -3.18 -1.07 4.59
CA GLY A 105 -3.58 -0.41 5.84
C GLY A 105 -5.06 -0.10 5.95
N ILE A 106 -5.86 -0.30 4.89
CA ILE A 106 -7.33 -0.18 4.95
C ILE A 106 -7.95 -1.58 5.10
N GLY A 107 -8.66 -1.79 6.21
CA GLY A 107 -9.49 -2.98 6.43
C GLY A 107 -10.97 -2.73 6.12
N PRO A 108 -11.81 -3.78 6.07
CA PRO A 108 -13.21 -3.66 5.65
C PRO A 108 -14.03 -2.66 6.47
N LYS A 109 -13.86 -2.64 7.79
CA LYS A 109 -14.53 -1.66 8.67
C LYS A 109 -14.15 -0.23 8.34
N THR A 110 -12.87 0.03 8.05
CA THR A 110 -12.38 1.35 7.66
C THR A 110 -12.88 1.73 6.28
N ALA A 111 -12.79 0.82 5.31
CA ALA A 111 -13.30 1.04 3.95
C ALA A 111 -14.79 1.38 3.97
N ASN A 112 -15.59 0.65 4.75
CA ASN A 112 -17.01 0.91 4.90
C ASN A 112 -17.28 2.31 5.48
N ARG A 113 -16.58 2.72 6.55
CA ARG A 113 -16.74 4.07 7.13
C ARG A 113 -16.36 5.18 6.14
N LEU A 114 -15.23 5.03 5.45
CA LEU A 114 -14.79 5.99 4.44
C LEU A 114 -15.84 6.13 3.32
N SER A 115 -16.40 5.02 2.88
CA SER A 115 -17.45 5.02 1.85
C SER A 115 -18.76 5.60 2.37
N SER A 116 -19.25 5.17 3.54
CA SER A 116 -20.58 5.55 4.04
C SER A 116 -20.62 6.95 4.63
N GLU A 117 -19.58 7.38 5.33
CA GLU A 117 -19.55 8.67 6.06
C GLU A 117 -18.96 9.80 5.20
N LEU A 118 -18.02 9.50 4.30
CA LEU A 118 -17.34 10.52 3.47
C LEU A 118 -17.63 10.40 1.97
N GLY A 119 -18.37 9.38 1.52
CA GLY A 119 -18.67 9.16 0.11
C GLY A 119 -17.43 8.80 -0.72
N VAL A 120 -16.38 8.28 -0.08
CA VAL A 120 -15.11 7.96 -0.74
C VAL A 120 -15.17 6.56 -1.36
N SER A 121 -14.77 6.43 -2.62
CA SER A 121 -14.84 5.18 -3.39
C SER A 121 -13.58 4.85 -4.20
N SER A 122 -12.55 5.69 -4.09
CA SER A 122 -11.31 5.56 -4.87
C SER A 122 -10.10 6.09 -4.10
N ALA A 123 -8.89 5.73 -4.54
CA ALA A 123 -7.66 6.27 -3.98
C ALA A 123 -7.59 7.81 -4.12
N ASP A 124 -8.07 8.35 -5.24
CA ASP A 124 -8.05 9.80 -5.51
C ASP A 124 -9.02 10.55 -4.59
N SER A 125 -10.27 10.07 -4.47
CA SER A 125 -11.25 10.67 -3.57
C SER A 125 -10.83 10.55 -2.10
N LEU A 126 -10.12 9.47 -1.74
CA LEU A 126 -9.57 9.28 -0.40
C LEU A 126 -8.43 10.26 -0.10
N GLU A 127 -7.50 10.44 -1.05
CA GLU A 127 -6.43 11.42 -0.91
C GLU A 127 -6.98 12.84 -0.71
N GLN A 128 -7.96 13.25 -1.53
CA GLN A 128 -8.63 14.54 -1.36
C GLN A 128 -9.31 14.66 0.01
N ALA A 129 -9.93 13.58 0.51
CA ALA A 129 -10.52 13.56 1.84
C ALA A 129 -9.49 13.65 2.97
N ILE A 130 -8.30 13.08 2.79
CA ILE A 130 -7.18 13.18 3.74
C ILE A 130 -6.62 14.60 3.73
N GLN A 131 -6.31 15.16 2.57
CA GLN A 131 -5.78 16.52 2.42
C GLN A 131 -6.74 17.58 2.96
N GLY A 132 -8.05 17.39 2.78
CA GLY A 132 -9.10 18.22 3.36
C GLY A 132 -9.36 17.98 4.86
N GLY A 133 -8.57 17.14 5.53
CA GLY A 133 -8.70 16.83 6.96
C GLY A 133 -10.00 16.12 7.35
N ARG A 134 -10.75 15.56 6.39
CA ARG A 134 -12.04 14.89 6.64
C ARG A 134 -11.84 13.51 7.25
N VAL A 135 -10.82 12.77 6.80
CA VAL A 135 -10.51 11.43 7.34
C VAL A 135 -10.10 11.50 8.80
N ALA A 136 -9.28 12.50 9.18
CA ALA A 136 -8.80 12.71 10.54
C ALA A 136 -9.93 12.89 11.58
N LYS A 137 -11.09 13.39 11.13
CA LYS A 137 -12.27 13.63 11.98
C LYS A 137 -13.09 12.37 12.26
N LEU A 138 -12.88 11.29 11.50
CA LEU A 138 -13.58 10.04 11.71
C LEU A 138 -13.07 9.32 12.97
N PHE A 139 -13.99 8.65 13.66
CA PHE A 139 -13.67 7.90 14.87
C PHE A 139 -12.55 6.87 14.61
N ARG A 140 -11.47 6.95 15.40
CA ARG A 140 -10.25 6.11 15.32
C ARG A 140 -9.40 6.30 14.04
N LEU A 141 -9.68 7.29 13.20
CA LEU A 141 -8.93 7.58 11.97
C LEU A 141 -8.21 8.93 12.02
N GLY A 142 -7.70 9.33 13.20
CA GLY A 142 -6.98 10.60 13.40
C GLY A 142 -5.75 10.78 12.50
N ASP A 143 -5.09 11.94 12.61
CA ASP A 143 -4.07 12.41 11.67
C ASP A 143 -2.97 11.39 11.35
N LYS A 144 -2.49 10.66 12.36
CA LYS A 144 -1.48 9.61 12.17
C LYS A 144 -1.95 8.51 11.21
N THR A 145 -3.18 8.05 11.36
CA THR A 145 -3.75 7.01 10.50
C THR A 145 -4.00 7.56 9.10
N ALA A 146 -4.56 8.77 8.98
CA ALA A 146 -4.77 9.44 7.70
C ALA A 146 -3.46 9.62 6.92
N ASN A 147 -2.40 10.08 7.59
CA ASN A 147 -1.07 10.25 6.99
C ASN A 147 -0.46 8.90 6.56
N ASN A 148 -0.60 7.85 7.38
CA ASN A 148 -0.14 6.52 7.00
C ASN A 148 -0.85 6.02 5.72
N ILE A 149 -2.18 6.20 5.64
CA ILE A 149 -2.96 5.82 4.46
C ILE A 149 -2.49 6.62 3.23
N LEU A 150 -2.27 7.93 3.37
CA LEU A 150 -1.74 8.77 2.28
C LEU A 150 -0.39 8.26 1.77
N GLN A 151 0.51 7.88 2.67
CA GLN A 151 1.80 7.30 2.28
C GLN A 151 1.64 5.99 1.50
N GLN A 152 0.65 5.14 1.87
CA GLN A 152 0.37 3.90 1.14
C GLN A 152 -0.23 4.17 -0.24
N ILE A 153 -1.14 5.14 -0.38
CA ILE A 153 -1.68 5.58 -1.67
C ILE A 153 -0.55 6.04 -2.59
N GLN A 154 0.33 6.91 -2.08
CA GLN A 154 1.48 7.40 -2.84
C GLN A 154 2.45 6.26 -3.22
N ALA A 155 2.69 5.32 -2.31
CA ALA A 155 3.54 4.17 -2.58
C ALA A 155 2.97 3.24 -3.67
N LEU A 156 1.65 3.03 -3.68
CA LEU A 156 0.98 2.27 -4.74
C LEU A 156 1.12 2.95 -6.10
N ARG A 157 0.85 4.27 -6.18
CA ARG A 157 0.99 5.01 -7.44
C ARG A 157 2.41 4.98 -8.00
N ARG A 158 3.43 5.11 -7.14
CA ARG A 158 4.84 4.96 -7.54
C ARG A 158 5.18 3.58 -8.10
N LYS A 159 4.45 2.54 -7.66
CA LYS A 159 4.65 1.17 -8.14
C LYS A 159 4.07 0.97 -9.54
N ASP A 160 2.95 1.62 -9.84
CA ASP A 160 2.23 1.47 -11.11
C ASP A 160 2.69 2.48 -12.19
N GLN A 161 3.25 3.62 -11.81
CA GLN A 161 3.83 4.60 -12.72
C GLN A 161 5.32 4.32 -12.95
N ARG A 162 5.62 3.20 -13.60
CA ARG A 162 7.00 2.91 -14.00
C ARG A 162 7.25 3.32 -15.44
N ILE A 163 8.22 4.19 -15.66
CA ILE A 163 8.63 4.63 -16.99
C ILE A 163 9.92 3.93 -17.42
N PRO A 164 10.09 3.53 -18.70
CA PRO A 164 11.35 2.99 -19.19
C PRO A 164 12.50 3.97 -18.99
N ILE A 165 13.68 3.47 -18.61
CA ILE A 165 14.86 4.33 -18.44
C ILE A 165 15.21 5.11 -19.72
N GLY A 166 14.96 4.53 -20.90
CA GLY A 166 15.21 5.17 -22.18
C GLY A 166 14.34 6.40 -22.46
N GLU A 167 13.13 6.46 -21.90
CA GLU A 167 12.27 7.66 -21.99
C GLU A 167 12.66 8.70 -20.94
N ALA A 168 12.97 8.26 -19.73
CA ALA A 168 13.21 9.14 -18.60
C ALA A 168 14.57 9.85 -18.67
N LEU A 169 15.64 9.12 -19.00
CA LEU A 169 17.01 9.61 -18.89
C LEU A 169 17.28 10.89 -19.70
N PRO A 170 16.82 11.04 -20.96
CA PRO A 170 17.01 12.29 -21.71
C PRO A 170 16.41 13.52 -21.00
N ILE A 171 15.21 13.38 -20.44
CA ILE A 171 14.50 14.45 -19.73
C ILE A 171 15.27 14.81 -18.44
N VAL A 172 15.75 13.81 -17.72
CA VAL A 172 16.52 14.01 -16.48
C VAL A 172 17.84 14.73 -16.73
N GLU A 173 18.54 14.38 -17.81
CA GLU A 173 19.79 15.05 -18.18
C GLU A 173 19.55 16.51 -18.58
N GLU A 174 18.43 16.84 -19.23
CA GLU A 174 18.04 18.21 -19.54
C GLU A 174 17.77 19.05 -18.26
N ILE A 175 17.05 18.47 -17.30
CA ILE A 175 16.81 19.07 -15.98
C ILE A 175 18.15 19.28 -15.25
N LEU A 176 19.02 18.27 -15.21
CA LEU A 176 20.34 18.38 -14.59
C LEU A 176 21.20 19.47 -15.25
N SER A 177 21.17 19.57 -16.57
CA SER A 177 21.89 20.61 -17.31
C SER A 177 21.38 22.01 -16.94
N SER A 178 20.06 22.17 -16.83
CA SER A 178 19.44 23.44 -16.45
C SER A 178 19.78 23.84 -15.01
N LEU A 179 19.84 22.87 -14.09
CA LEU A 179 20.23 23.13 -12.69
C LEU A 179 21.73 23.35 -12.49
N ARG A 180 22.57 22.77 -13.35
CA ARG A 180 24.04 22.98 -13.31
C ARG A 180 24.46 24.39 -13.72
N SER A 181 23.60 25.15 -14.41
CA SER A 181 23.87 26.54 -14.77
C SER A 181 23.64 27.52 -13.61
N VAL A 182 22.96 27.08 -12.54
CA VAL A 182 22.77 27.88 -11.32
C VAL A 182 24.10 28.00 -10.57
N SER A 183 24.44 29.23 -10.18
CA SER A 183 25.70 29.52 -9.49
C SER A 183 25.80 28.77 -8.16
N GLY A 184 26.99 28.27 -7.83
CA GLY A 184 27.26 27.58 -6.57
C GLY A 184 26.80 26.11 -6.51
N VAL A 185 26.09 25.59 -7.52
CA VAL A 185 25.71 24.18 -7.59
C VAL A 185 26.93 23.28 -7.87
N ARG A 186 27.07 22.24 -7.06
CA ARG A 186 28.17 21.26 -7.09
C ARG A 186 27.64 19.85 -6.86
N ASN A 187 28.34 18.84 -7.38
CA ASN A 187 28.02 17.42 -7.16
C ASN A 187 26.58 17.01 -7.51
N LEU A 188 25.93 17.71 -8.44
CA LEU A 188 24.54 17.42 -8.82
C LEU A 188 24.46 16.15 -9.68
N THR A 189 23.73 15.14 -9.18
CA THR A 189 23.58 13.82 -9.79
C THR A 189 22.19 13.22 -9.50
N TYR A 190 21.77 12.25 -10.31
CA TYR A 190 20.60 11.43 -9.99
C TYR A 190 20.94 10.35 -8.96
N ALA A 191 19.98 10.03 -8.11
CA ALA A 191 20.06 9.00 -7.09
C ALA A 191 19.04 7.88 -7.36
N GLY A 192 18.66 7.13 -6.32
CA GLY A 192 17.56 6.20 -6.40
C GLY A 192 17.72 5.09 -7.44
N SER A 193 16.62 4.78 -8.12
CA SER A 193 16.53 3.70 -9.12
C SER A 193 17.31 4.01 -10.40
N LEU A 194 17.40 5.29 -10.79
CA LEU A 194 18.11 5.76 -11.97
C LEU A 194 19.62 5.55 -11.83
N ARG A 195 20.21 5.89 -10.67
CA ARG A 195 21.62 5.61 -10.36
C ARG A 195 22.01 4.14 -10.52
N ARG A 196 21.05 3.22 -10.32
CA ARG A 196 21.26 1.76 -10.43
C ARG A 196 20.88 1.20 -11.81
N PHE A 197 20.60 2.05 -12.80
CA PHE A 197 20.22 1.65 -14.16
C PHE A 197 19.12 0.58 -14.19
N ARG A 198 18.07 0.75 -13.37
CA ARG A 198 16.90 -0.14 -13.42
C ARG A 198 16.18 0.08 -14.75
N GLU A 199 15.78 -1.02 -15.40
CA GLU A 199 15.13 -0.99 -16.73
C GLU A 199 13.91 -0.08 -16.79
N THR A 200 13.16 -0.03 -15.68
CA THR A 200 12.07 0.90 -15.45
C THR A 200 12.34 1.70 -14.19
N LEU A 201 11.84 2.93 -14.11
CA LEU A 201 12.05 3.88 -13.03
C LEU A 201 10.70 4.27 -12.43
N GLY A 202 10.66 4.54 -11.12
CA GLY A 202 9.50 5.15 -10.47
C GLY A 202 9.68 6.66 -10.41
N ASP A 203 9.70 7.20 -9.20
CA ASP A 203 10.20 8.55 -8.94
C ASP A 203 11.69 8.69 -9.31
N ILE A 204 12.06 9.91 -9.68
CA ILE A 204 13.43 10.32 -9.99
C ILE A 204 13.91 11.22 -8.85
N ASP A 205 14.99 10.79 -8.21
CA ASP A 205 15.66 11.55 -7.16
C ASP A 205 16.86 12.29 -7.74
N LEU A 206 16.96 13.59 -7.51
CA LEU A 206 18.16 14.39 -7.79
C LEU A 206 18.78 14.84 -6.47
N MET A 207 20.11 14.81 -6.38
CA MET A 207 20.85 15.22 -5.18
C MET A 207 22.10 16.00 -5.59
N GLY A 208 22.38 17.08 -4.85
CA GLY A 208 23.56 17.90 -5.06
C GLY A 208 23.85 18.76 -3.83
N THR A 209 24.91 19.55 -3.94
CA THR A 209 25.34 20.55 -2.96
C THR A 209 25.25 21.93 -3.60
N ALA A 210 24.86 22.95 -2.84
CA ALA A 210 24.76 24.31 -3.34
C ALA A 210 25.17 25.31 -2.25
N ASP A 211 25.73 26.44 -2.66
CA ASP A 211 25.99 27.58 -1.76
C ASP A 211 24.67 28.21 -1.28
N ASP A 212 23.70 28.36 -2.19
CA ASP A 212 22.32 28.73 -1.88
C ASP A 212 21.35 27.65 -2.35
N ALA A 213 20.85 26.83 -1.42
CA ALA A 213 19.90 25.77 -1.74
C ALA A 213 18.53 26.32 -2.19
N ARG A 214 18.11 27.52 -1.75
CA ARG A 214 16.80 28.06 -2.12
C ARG A 214 16.78 28.47 -3.58
N GLU A 215 17.84 29.12 -4.06
CA GLU A 215 17.95 29.52 -5.46
C GLU A 215 17.83 28.32 -6.41
N VAL A 216 18.45 27.19 -6.04
CA VAL A 216 18.38 25.93 -6.80
C VAL A 216 16.97 25.35 -6.78
N ILE A 217 16.32 25.35 -5.62
CA ILE A 217 14.94 24.86 -5.48
C ILE A 217 13.97 25.74 -6.28
N ASP A 218 14.11 27.07 -6.21
CA ASP A 218 13.27 28.02 -6.94
C ASP A 218 13.47 27.91 -8.46
N THR A 219 14.72 27.67 -8.90
CA THR A 219 15.01 27.37 -10.31
C THR A 219 14.40 26.03 -10.72
N PHE A 220 14.54 24.99 -9.90
CA PHE A 220 13.98 23.66 -10.19
C PHE A 220 12.46 23.70 -10.39
N VAL A 221 11.73 24.36 -9.49
CA VAL A 221 10.26 24.43 -9.57
C VAL A 221 9.76 25.34 -10.69
N SER A 222 10.63 26.15 -11.30
CA SER A 222 10.29 27.04 -12.42
C SER A 222 10.70 26.52 -13.80
N LEU A 223 11.29 25.32 -13.89
CA LEU A 223 11.65 24.71 -15.17
C LEU A 223 10.41 24.44 -16.04
N PRO A 224 10.52 24.53 -17.38
CA PRO A 224 9.41 24.25 -18.30
C PRO A 224 8.80 22.85 -18.15
N HIS A 225 9.59 21.89 -17.69
CA HIS A 225 9.18 20.51 -17.44
C HIS A 225 8.27 20.35 -16.22
N VAL A 226 8.13 21.38 -15.37
CA VAL A 226 7.32 21.32 -14.15
C VAL A 226 5.85 21.56 -14.48
N GLY A 227 5.03 20.51 -14.38
CA GLY A 227 3.57 20.64 -14.48
C GLY A 227 2.90 21.09 -13.18
N GLN A 228 3.35 20.58 -12.04
CA GLN A 228 2.79 20.90 -10.71
C GLN A 228 3.86 20.74 -9.61
N VAL A 229 3.87 21.66 -8.65
CA VAL A 229 4.70 21.58 -7.43
C VAL A 229 3.87 20.98 -6.29
N LEU A 230 4.28 19.82 -5.79
CA LEU A 230 3.58 19.12 -4.69
C LEU A 230 4.07 19.53 -3.30
N ALA A 231 5.34 19.90 -3.19
CA ALA A 231 5.96 20.42 -1.97
C ALA A 231 7.14 21.33 -2.35
N GLN A 232 7.46 22.30 -1.51
CA GLN A 232 8.64 23.16 -1.68
C GLN A 232 9.13 23.60 -0.30
N GLY A 233 10.43 23.44 -0.07
CA GLY A 233 11.11 23.79 1.18
C GLY A 233 12.51 24.31 0.90
N SER A 234 13.23 24.67 1.96
CA SER A 234 14.54 25.35 1.83
C SER A 234 15.65 24.50 1.22
N THR A 235 15.52 23.17 1.24
CA THR A 235 16.53 22.23 0.73
C THR A 235 15.93 21.06 -0.06
N LYS A 236 14.63 21.11 -0.36
CA LYS A 236 13.90 20.05 -1.07
C LYS A 236 12.62 20.62 -1.68
N ALA A 237 12.28 20.19 -2.89
CA ALA A 237 10.97 20.37 -3.52
C ALA A 237 10.57 19.05 -4.18
#